data_AF-A0A7Y1UF09-F1
#
_entry.id   AF-A0A7Y1UF09-F1
#
_cell.length_a   1.000
_cell.length_b   1.000
_cell.length_c   1.000
_cell.angle_alpha   90.00
_cell.angle_beta   90.00
_cell.angle_gamma   90.00
#
_symmetry.space_group_name_H-M   'P 1'
#
loop_
_entity.id
_entity.type
_entity.pdbx_description
1 polymer ?
#
loop_
_entity_poly.entity_id
_entity_poly.type
_entity_poly.pdbx_seq_one_letter_code
_entity_poly.pdbx_strand_id
1 'polypeptide(L)'
;MRSPSPRSVCLLPALAGLLCAAMSPRAEAGGVTLVTHGFNGNVTDWVIPMADRIPGHPGFEGTEVSCYQLVIVENNSGQLEASAALISGSPGDLAGSGEIFVKLDWSNVDGGSRSSTEIAELAVAALVFPGLIPDLDGRPLTELPLHLIGHSRGGSVVSEMARFCGARGLWVDQVTTLDPVPVATFGDAAVRAWENVLFADNYWQVIGGFFVPTGQPVSGAYNRELTDLGGGYGSPHSDVHLWYHGTIELGTPATDTQATITSSERSSWWVGSEAAGAATGFQYSRIGGGDRLSSFEPAGSGTGAISDGFNRAWDLGGGVTGNRAALPANSGEWPNIIRCLLATSGPVTAGGSFDLEVYHQSGAGASGDIEVRTLLDPDGNPWNGNETEVGRHLLPNTGTNLVRNSTLTVATDPAGVAPGAYAVLTAITDGTRTRYLYAPEDLVVLGPPRIDEKTVRLEGGLARFTVRGAPGQDVTILASGNLLDWTPIASQVLSGTTWEFADPDTAMFPRRFYEAVGTPE
;
A
#
# COMPACT_ATOMS: atom_id res chain seq x y z
N MET A 1 67.75 -9.95 28.54
CA MET A 1 68.77 -9.87 27.47
C MET A 1 68.28 -10.72 26.31
N ARG A 2 67.94 -10.11 25.15
CA ARG A 2 67.61 -10.69 23.82
C ARG A 2 66.50 -11.79 23.75
N SER A 3 65.62 -11.92 22.78
CA SER A 3 65.07 -11.20 21.60
C SER A 3 63.94 -12.15 21.03
N PRO A 4 63.37 -12.00 19.82
CA PRO A 4 61.97 -11.57 19.66
C PRO A 4 61.05 -12.47 18.78
N SER A 5 59.73 -12.22 18.90
CA SER A 5 58.62 -12.38 17.91
C SER A 5 58.33 -13.76 17.28
N PRO A 6 57.06 -14.09 16.93
CA PRO A 6 56.43 -13.44 15.78
C PRO A 6 54.91 -13.16 15.84
N ARG A 7 54.54 -12.15 15.04
CA ARG A 7 53.35 -12.06 14.14
C ARG A 7 52.00 -11.61 14.69
N SER A 8 51.76 -10.33 14.42
CA SER A 8 50.69 -9.80 13.55
C SER A 8 49.26 -10.23 13.84
N VAL A 9 48.60 -9.33 14.56
CA VAL A 9 47.17 -9.08 14.59
C VAL A 9 46.65 -8.85 13.16
N CYS A 10 45.67 -9.66 12.75
CA CYS A 10 44.77 -9.36 11.64
C CYS A 10 43.35 -9.39 12.22
N LEU A 11 42.88 -8.21 12.67
CA LEU A 11 41.50 -7.99 13.08
C LEU A 11 40.64 -7.92 11.80
N LEU A 12 39.92 -9.00 11.52
CA LEU A 12 38.73 -8.98 10.66
C LEU A 12 37.55 -8.53 11.53
N PRO A 13 36.80 -7.48 11.18
CA PRO A 13 35.56 -7.20 11.87
C PRO A 13 34.51 -8.22 11.40
N ALA A 14 34.08 -9.09 12.30
CA ALA A 14 32.89 -9.90 12.14
C ALA A 14 31.66 -8.98 12.20
N LEU A 15 31.21 -8.50 11.04
CA LEU A 15 29.88 -7.89 10.90
C LEU A 15 28.94 -8.97 10.33
N ALA A 16 28.50 -9.89 11.19
CA ALA A 16 27.46 -10.85 10.90
C ALA A 16 26.43 -10.76 12.02
N GLY A 17 25.59 -9.73 11.93
CA GLY A 17 24.45 -9.49 12.79
C GLY A 17 23.31 -8.95 11.93
N LEU A 18 22.89 -9.72 10.92
CA LEU A 18 21.55 -9.54 10.38
C LEU A 18 20.59 -10.16 11.40
N LEU A 19 19.97 -9.29 12.20
CA LEU A 19 18.66 -9.60 12.77
C LEU A 19 17.75 -9.96 11.60
N CYS A 20 17.35 -11.22 11.48
CA CYS A 20 16.03 -11.54 10.93
C CYS A 20 15.01 -10.93 11.90
N ALA A 21 14.75 -9.63 11.75
CA ALA A 21 13.43 -9.13 12.06
C ALA A 21 12.50 -9.92 11.15
N ALA A 22 11.66 -10.78 11.72
CA ALA A 22 10.49 -11.28 11.02
C ALA A 22 9.73 -10.02 10.59
N MET A 23 9.86 -9.65 9.32
CA MET A 23 9.00 -8.62 8.74
C MET A 23 7.60 -9.18 8.89
N SER A 24 6.75 -8.53 9.68
CA SER A 24 5.33 -8.82 9.65
C SER A 24 4.91 -8.73 8.18
N PRO A 25 4.17 -9.73 7.66
CA PRO A 25 3.59 -9.61 6.33
C PRO A 25 2.77 -8.31 6.27
N ARG A 26 2.89 -7.60 5.15
CA ARG A 26 2.23 -6.32 4.93
C ARG A 26 1.10 -6.53 3.94
N ALA A 27 -0.14 -6.38 4.38
CA ALA A 27 -1.30 -6.29 3.48
C ALA A 27 -1.38 -4.90 2.86
N GLU A 28 -0.62 -4.69 1.78
CA GLU A 28 -0.86 -3.58 0.87
C GLU A 28 -1.62 -4.09 -0.35
N ALA A 29 -2.86 -4.55 -0.12
CA ALA A 29 -3.72 -5.18 -1.12
C ALA A 29 -4.92 -4.28 -1.49
N GLY A 30 -5.57 -4.56 -2.62
CA GLY A 30 -6.73 -3.81 -3.09
C GLY A 30 -6.45 -2.35 -3.47
N GLY A 31 -6.25 -2.06 -4.76
CA GLY A 31 -5.99 -0.70 -5.24
C GLY A 31 -6.05 -0.53 -6.74
N VAL A 32 -6.06 0.73 -7.19
CA VAL A 32 -6.02 1.08 -8.61
C VAL A 32 -4.78 1.92 -8.89
N THR A 33 -3.85 1.38 -9.67
CA THR A 33 -2.72 2.15 -10.22
C THR A 33 -3.02 2.49 -11.67
N LEU A 34 -3.18 3.78 -11.96
CA LEU A 34 -3.39 4.30 -13.29
C LEU A 34 -2.11 4.94 -13.82
N VAL A 35 -1.71 4.57 -15.03
CA VAL A 35 -0.52 5.12 -15.69
C VAL A 35 -0.90 5.71 -17.05
N THR A 36 -0.37 6.89 -17.38
CA THR A 36 -0.62 7.55 -18.67
C THR A 36 0.63 8.20 -19.28
N HIS A 37 0.65 8.25 -20.62
CA HIS A 37 1.70 8.86 -21.43
C HIS A 37 1.47 10.36 -21.66
N GLY A 38 2.46 11.01 -22.29
CA GLY A 38 2.41 12.41 -22.70
C GLY A 38 2.21 12.61 -24.21
N PHE A 39 2.77 13.72 -24.72
CA PHE A 39 2.65 14.16 -26.12
C PHE A 39 3.18 13.14 -27.13
N ASN A 40 2.41 12.84 -28.18
CA ASN A 40 2.74 11.87 -29.22
C ASN A 40 3.22 10.52 -28.66
N GLY A 41 2.61 10.07 -27.57
CA GLY A 41 2.87 8.82 -26.91
C GLY A 41 1.80 7.78 -27.18
N ASN A 42 1.89 6.65 -26.49
CA ASN A 42 0.88 5.62 -26.45
C ASN A 42 1.15 4.72 -25.24
N VAL A 43 0.19 3.85 -24.92
CA VAL A 43 0.38 2.91 -23.79
C VAL A 43 1.18 1.66 -24.15
N THR A 44 1.31 1.31 -25.44
CA THR A 44 1.99 0.09 -25.86
C THR A 44 3.51 0.15 -25.75
N ASP A 45 4.09 1.35 -25.75
CA ASP A 45 5.54 1.54 -25.74
C ASP A 45 6.16 1.26 -24.36
N TRP A 46 5.99 2.14 -23.37
CA TRP A 46 6.60 1.98 -22.05
C TRP A 46 5.59 1.73 -20.93
N VAL A 47 4.34 2.21 -21.10
CA VAL A 47 3.32 2.16 -20.03
C VAL A 47 2.89 0.72 -19.73
N ILE A 48 2.49 -0.05 -20.74
CA ILE A 48 2.12 -1.46 -20.59
C ILE A 48 3.33 -2.25 -20.07
N PRO A 49 4.52 -2.20 -20.70
CA PRO A 49 5.68 -2.94 -20.22
C PRO A 49 6.09 -2.61 -18.78
N MET A 50 6.01 -1.35 -18.34
CA MET A 50 6.29 -0.98 -16.95
C MET A 50 5.25 -1.55 -15.99
N ALA A 51 3.96 -1.39 -16.31
CA ALA A 51 2.88 -1.91 -15.48
C ALA A 51 2.94 -3.45 -15.34
N ASP A 52 3.34 -4.15 -16.40
CA ASP A 52 3.51 -5.61 -16.38
C ASP A 52 4.67 -6.08 -15.49
N ARG A 53 5.57 -5.19 -15.05
CA ARG A 53 6.63 -5.52 -14.08
C ARG A 53 6.24 -5.31 -12.63
N ILE A 54 5.15 -4.58 -12.34
CA ILE A 54 4.72 -4.32 -10.96
C ILE A 54 4.48 -5.60 -10.15
N PRO A 55 3.86 -6.68 -10.69
CA PRO A 55 3.70 -7.94 -9.94
C PRO A 55 5.03 -8.61 -9.54
N GLY A 56 6.15 -8.21 -10.14
CA GLY A 56 7.49 -8.67 -9.77
C GLY A 56 8.20 -7.80 -8.72
N HIS A 57 7.59 -6.70 -8.28
CA HIS A 57 8.15 -5.82 -7.25
C HIS A 57 8.15 -6.54 -5.89
N PRO A 58 9.21 -6.41 -5.05
CA PRO A 58 9.29 -7.15 -3.78
C PRO A 58 8.18 -6.87 -2.76
N GLY A 59 7.50 -5.73 -2.87
CA GLY A 59 6.36 -5.39 -2.01
C GLY A 59 4.98 -5.75 -2.61
N PHE A 60 4.94 -6.33 -3.80
CA PHE A 60 3.69 -6.81 -4.38
C PHE A 60 3.27 -8.13 -3.74
N GLU A 61 2.08 -8.14 -3.13
CA GLU A 61 1.48 -9.33 -2.54
C GLU A 61 0.54 -10.00 -3.56
N GLY A 62 0.67 -11.32 -3.71
CA GLY A 62 -0.08 -12.12 -4.67
C GLY A 62 0.64 -12.36 -6.00
N THR A 63 -0.04 -13.03 -6.93
CA THR A 63 0.54 -13.42 -8.24
C THR A 63 -0.33 -13.06 -9.44
N GLU A 64 -1.52 -12.53 -9.20
CA GLU A 64 -2.51 -12.21 -10.24
C GLU A 64 -2.92 -10.76 -10.11
N VAL A 65 -3.10 -10.08 -11.25
CA VAL A 65 -3.54 -8.68 -11.33
C VAL A 65 -4.58 -8.52 -12.42
N SER A 66 -5.39 -7.46 -12.33
CA SER A 66 -6.29 -7.07 -13.41
C SER A 66 -5.70 -5.92 -14.19
N CYS A 67 -5.52 -6.10 -15.50
CA CYS A 67 -4.92 -5.08 -16.36
C CYS A 67 -5.95 -4.58 -17.36
N TYR A 68 -6.38 -3.33 -17.22
CA TYR A 68 -7.30 -2.68 -18.14
C TYR A 68 -6.61 -1.60 -18.96
N GLN A 69 -7.07 -1.41 -20.20
CA GLN A 69 -6.78 -0.21 -20.99
C GLN A 69 -8.03 0.68 -20.99
N LEU A 70 -7.86 1.93 -20.58
CA LEU A 70 -8.87 2.98 -20.70
C LEU A 70 -8.47 3.86 -21.87
N VAL A 71 -9.27 3.87 -22.94
CA VAL A 71 -8.98 4.62 -24.16
C VAL A 71 -9.90 5.84 -24.24
N ILE A 72 -9.31 7.01 -24.46
CA ILE A 72 -10.02 8.24 -24.79
C ILE A 72 -9.75 8.58 -26.26
N VAL A 73 -10.82 8.66 -27.05
CA VAL A 73 -10.77 9.01 -28.48
C VAL A 73 -11.72 10.14 -28.80
N GLU A 74 -11.42 10.88 -29.86
CA GLU A 74 -12.34 11.82 -30.48
C GLU A 74 -13.15 11.10 -31.57
N ASN A 75 -14.48 11.13 -31.46
CA ASN A 75 -15.37 10.56 -32.47
C ASN A 75 -15.46 11.48 -33.71
N ASN A 76 -16.14 11.01 -34.76
CA ASN A 76 -16.32 11.76 -36.01
C ASN A 76 -17.08 13.10 -35.85
N SER A 77 -17.74 13.31 -34.71
CA SER A 77 -18.46 14.55 -34.38
C SER A 77 -17.60 15.53 -33.55
N GLY A 78 -16.34 15.19 -33.27
CA GLY A 78 -15.44 16.00 -32.43
C GLY A 78 -15.74 15.91 -30.93
N GLN A 79 -16.43 14.87 -30.48
CA GLN A 79 -16.70 14.63 -29.06
C GLN A 79 -15.74 13.57 -28.52
N LEU A 80 -15.24 13.79 -27.31
CA LEU A 80 -14.42 12.81 -26.62
C LEU A 80 -15.29 11.69 -26.03
N GLU A 81 -14.85 10.45 -26.23
CA GLU A 81 -15.50 9.24 -25.72
C GLU A 81 -14.46 8.38 -25.00
N ALA A 82 -14.88 7.78 -23.88
CA ALA A 82 -14.08 6.84 -23.12
C ALA A 82 -14.61 5.42 -23.28
N SER A 83 -13.69 4.46 -23.41
CA SER A 83 -14.00 3.04 -23.39
C SER A 83 -12.93 2.29 -22.60
N ALA A 84 -13.29 1.16 -22.00
CA ALA A 84 -12.34 0.34 -21.25
C ALA A 84 -12.42 -1.12 -21.69
N ALA A 85 -11.28 -1.80 -21.68
CA ALA A 85 -11.20 -3.23 -21.96
C ALA A 85 -10.16 -3.90 -21.06
N LEU A 86 -10.45 -5.13 -20.63
CA LEU A 86 -9.48 -6.01 -19.98
C LEU A 86 -8.46 -6.45 -21.05
N ILE A 87 -7.16 -6.21 -20.80
CA ILE A 87 -6.08 -6.53 -21.74
C ILE A 87 -5.14 -7.62 -21.24
N SER A 88 -5.12 -7.90 -19.92
CA SER A 88 -4.34 -8.98 -19.33
C SER A 88 -4.85 -9.33 -17.93
N GLY A 89 -4.56 -10.54 -17.46
CA GLY A 89 -4.97 -11.02 -16.14
C GLY A 89 -6.45 -11.40 -16.02
N SER A 90 -6.90 -11.52 -14.78
CA SER A 90 -8.29 -11.87 -14.44
C SER A 90 -9.13 -10.61 -14.18
N PRO A 91 -10.47 -10.66 -14.31
CA PRO A 91 -11.37 -9.63 -13.78
C PRO A 91 -11.06 -9.22 -12.34
N GLY A 92 -11.35 -7.97 -11.99
CA GLY A 92 -10.99 -7.37 -10.68
C GLY A 92 -11.60 -8.08 -9.47
N ASP A 93 -12.83 -8.57 -9.59
CA ASP A 93 -13.54 -9.36 -8.59
C ASP A 93 -13.00 -10.80 -8.45
N LEU A 94 -12.17 -11.25 -9.40
CA LEU A 94 -11.60 -12.61 -9.43
C LEU A 94 -10.08 -12.63 -9.18
N ALA A 95 -9.38 -11.51 -9.34
CA ALA A 95 -7.93 -11.45 -9.18
C ALA A 95 -7.52 -11.59 -7.71
N GLY A 96 -6.62 -12.52 -7.40
CA GLY A 96 -6.26 -12.81 -6.01
C GLY A 96 -5.56 -11.69 -5.23
N SER A 97 -5.07 -10.61 -5.87
CA SER A 97 -4.39 -9.50 -5.17
C SER A 97 -5.29 -8.29 -4.87
N GLY A 98 -6.47 -8.21 -5.51
CA GLY A 98 -7.28 -6.98 -5.53
C GLY A 98 -6.64 -5.79 -6.27
N GLU A 99 -5.45 -5.96 -6.89
CA GLU A 99 -4.74 -4.90 -7.60
C GLU A 99 -5.21 -4.76 -9.05
N ILE A 100 -5.54 -3.52 -9.41
CA ILE A 100 -6.03 -3.15 -10.73
C ILE A 100 -5.10 -2.12 -11.37
N PHE A 101 -4.57 -2.45 -12.53
CA PHE A 101 -3.71 -1.57 -13.32
C PHE A 101 -4.46 -1.03 -14.53
N VAL A 102 -4.67 0.28 -14.57
CA VAL A 102 -5.34 0.98 -15.66
C VAL A 102 -4.32 1.73 -16.51
N LYS A 103 -4.27 1.43 -17.80
CA LYS A 103 -3.42 2.13 -18.77
C LYS A 103 -4.29 3.13 -19.51
N LEU A 104 -4.15 4.41 -19.18
CA LEU A 104 -4.92 5.47 -19.82
C LEU A 104 -4.23 5.88 -21.12
N ASP A 105 -4.84 5.49 -22.23
CA ASP A 105 -4.43 5.80 -23.60
C ASP A 105 -5.28 6.94 -24.16
N TRP A 106 -4.61 8.01 -24.56
CA TRP A 106 -5.23 9.16 -25.22
C TRP A 106 -4.44 9.57 -26.46
N SER A 107 -3.71 8.61 -27.05
CA SER A 107 -2.84 8.79 -28.22
C SER A 107 -3.57 9.33 -29.46
N ASN A 108 -4.89 9.15 -29.53
CA ASN A 108 -5.73 9.74 -30.57
C ASN A 108 -5.78 11.28 -30.53
N VAL A 109 -5.55 11.90 -29.37
CA VAL A 109 -5.74 13.34 -29.12
C VAL A 109 -4.56 13.99 -28.38
N ASP A 110 -3.42 13.31 -28.27
CA ASP A 110 -2.26 13.78 -27.50
C ASP A 110 -1.32 14.74 -28.24
N GLY A 111 -1.60 14.99 -29.52
CA GLY A 111 -0.84 15.90 -30.39
C GLY A 111 -1.09 17.41 -30.15
N GLY A 112 -1.79 17.76 -29.06
CA GLY A 112 -2.05 19.15 -28.66
C GLY A 112 -3.37 19.74 -29.16
N SER A 113 -4.25 18.92 -29.75
CA SER A 113 -5.62 19.32 -30.13
C SER A 113 -6.57 19.41 -28.94
N ARG A 114 -6.24 18.75 -27.82
CA ARG A 114 -7.01 18.71 -26.58
C ARG A 114 -6.14 19.06 -25.39
N SER A 115 -6.74 19.74 -24.42
CA SER A 115 -6.09 20.09 -23.15
C SER A 115 -6.02 18.90 -22.20
N SER A 116 -5.02 18.87 -21.31
CA SER A 116 -4.96 17.87 -20.24
C SER A 116 -6.20 17.85 -19.35
N THR A 117 -6.88 18.99 -19.17
CA THR A 117 -8.10 19.12 -18.35
C THR A 117 -9.27 18.35 -18.97
N GLU A 118 -9.48 18.43 -20.29
CA GLU A 118 -10.54 17.68 -20.97
C GLU A 118 -10.35 16.17 -20.85
N ILE A 119 -9.10 15.70 -20.99
CA ILE A 119 -8.75 14.28 -20.84
C ILE A 119 -8.99 13.82 -19.40
N ALA A 120 -8.53 14.61 -18.43
CA ALA A 120 -8.69 14.30 -17.01
C ALA A 120 -10.16 14.24 -16.56
N GLU A 121 -11.00 15.17 -17.03
CA GLU A 121 -12.43 15.20 -16.70
C GLU A 121 -13.12 13.92 -17.15
N LEU A 122 -12.89 13.52 -18.40
CA LEU A 122 -13.49 12.31 -18.96
C LEU A 122 -12.92 11.04 -18.32
N ALA A 123 -11.61 10.99 -18.04
CA ALA A 123 -10.99 9.87 -17.33
C ALA A 123 -11.61 9.68 -15.93
N VAL A 124 -11.79 10.75 -15.15
CA VAL A 124 -12.44 10.65 -13.83
C VAL A 124 -13.90 10.26 -13.95
N ALA A 125 -14.63 10.80 -14.93
CA ALA A 125 -16.00 10.38 -15.21
C ALA A 125 -16.10 8.87 -15.50
N ALA A 126 -15.10 8.33 -16.20
CA ALA A 126 -14.94 6.90 -16.42
C ALA A 126 -14.68 6.12 -15.11
N LEU A 127 -13.73 6.55 -14.28
CA LEU A 127 -13.37 5.85 -13.04
C LEU A 127 -14.52 5.75 -12.04
N VAL A 128 -15.37 6.79 -11.96
CA VAL A 128 -16.53 6.82 -11.05
C VAL A 128 -17.78 6.16 -11.64
N PHE A 129 -17.75 5.74 -12.91
CA PHE A 129 -18.90 5.15 -13.58
C PHE A 129 -18.90 3.62 -13.41
N PRO A 130 -19.88 3.05 -12.70
CA PRO A 130 -19.92 1.61 -12.42
C PRO A 130 -20.10 0.73 -13.68
N GLY A 131 -20.62 1.30 -14.77
CA GLY A 131 -20.92 0.56 -16.00
C GLY A 131 -19.80 0.60 -17.05
N LEU A 132 -18.64 1.23 -16.76
CA LEU A 132 -17.59 1.37 -17.78
C LEU A 132 -16.90 0.03 -18.06
N ILE A 133 -16.67 -0.75 -17.01
CA ILE A 133 -16.03 -2.07 -17.08
C ILE A 133 -17.06 -3.09 -16.60
N PRO A 134 -17.68 -3.84 -17.52
CA PRO A 134 -18.71 -4.83 -17.16
C PRO A 134 -18.23 -5.88 -16.16
N ASP A 135 -16.94 -6.20 -16.19
CA ASP A 135 -16.30 -7.22 -15.37
C ASP A 135 -16.13 -6.81 -13.89
N LEU A 136 -16.54 -5.60 -13.49
CA LEU A 136 -16.42 -5.13 -12.10
C LEU A 136 -17.73 -5.27 -11.30
N ASP A 137 -18.70 -6.05 -11.79
CA ASP A 137 -20.00 -6.27 -11.15
C ASP A 137 -20.72 -4.98 -10.71
N GLY A 138 -20.63 -3.94 -11.55
CA GLY A 138 -21.23 -2.64 -11.27
C GLY A 138 -20.50 -1.82 -10.20
N ARG A 139 -19.23 -2.12 -9.90
CA ARG A 139 -18.40 -1.34 -8.98
C ARG A 139 -17.56 -0.30 -9.75
N PRO A 140 -17.58 0.97 -9.33
CA PRO A 140 -16.65 1.95 -9.87
C PRO A 140 -15.24 1.72 -9.31
N LEU A 141 -14.21 1.98 -10.13
CA LEU A 141 -12.82 1.86 -9.71
C LEU A 141 -12.47 2.75 -8.51
N THR A 142 -13.22 3.84 -8.32
CA THR A 142 -13.03 4.76 -7.20
C THR A 142 -13.48 4.25 -5.84
N GLU A 143 -14.03 3.03 -5.73
CA GLU A 143 -14.19 2.38 -4.42
C GLU A 143 -12.83 2.03 -3.79
N LEU A 144 -11.78 1.89 -4.61
CA LEU A 144 -10.42 1.54 -4.19
C LEU A 144 -9.50 2.78 -4.11
N PRO A 145 -8.40 2.72 -3.35
CA PRO A 145 -7.39 3.78 -3.35
C PRO A 145 -6.75 3.95 -4.74
N LEU A 146 -6.56 5.21 -5.14
CA LEU A 146 -6.05 5.59 -6.46
C LEU A 146 -4.57 6.03 -6.38
N HIS A 147 -3.70 5.40 -7.17
CA HIS A 147 -2.35 5.89 -7.49
C HIS A 147 -2.32 6.32 -8.95
N LEU A 148 -2.08 7.61 -9.22
CA LEU A 148 -2.08 8.18 -10.57
C LEU A 148 -0.65 8.55 -10.98
N ILE A 149 -0.14 7.95 -12.06
CA ILE A 149 1.21 8.15 -12.58
C ILE A 149 1.14 8.76 -13.99
N GLY A 150 1.78 9.92 -14.19
CA GLY A 150 1.72 10.63 -15.47
C GLY A 150 3.07 11.17 -15.92
N HIS A 151 3.45 10.89 -17.17
CA HIS A 151 4.67 11.41 -17.79
C HIS A 151 4.41 12.64 -18.66
N SER A 152 5.29 13.64 -18.64
CA SER A 152 5.21 14.80 -19.55
C SER A 152 3.87 15.53 -19.44
N ARG A 153 3.13 15.75 -20.54
CA ARG A 153 1.74 16.24 -20.53
C ARG A 153 0.79 15.37 -19.70
N GLY A 154 1.06 14.07 -19.62
CA GLY A 154 0.35 13.12 -18.76
C GLY A 154 0.46 13.47 -17.27
N GLY A 155 1.54 14.16 -16.86
CA GLY A 155 1.66 14.73 -15.50
C GLY A 155 0.56 15.77 -15.21
N SER A 156 0.20 16.59 -16.19
CA SER A 156 -0.95 17.51 -16.10
C SER A 156 -2.28 16.77 -16.08
N VAL A 157 -2.41 15.67 -16.82
CA VAL A 157 -3.62 14.83 -16.81
C VAL A 157 -3.85 14.27 -15.41
N VAL A 158 -2.88 13.58 -14.81
CA VAL A 158 -3.07 12.96 -13.48
C VAL A 158 -3.25 13.99 -12.36
N SER A 159 -2.61 15.16 -12.46
CA SER A 159 -2.85 16.28 -11.56
C SER A 159 -4.29 16.79 -11.66
N GLU A 160 -4.83 16.99 -12.86
CA GLU A 160 -6.22 17.41 -13.04
C GLU A 160 -7.22 16.30 -12.68
N MET A 161 -6.87 15.03 -12.88
CA MET A 161 -7.69 13.90 -12.42
C MET A 161 -7.85 13.96 -10.90
N ALA A 162 -6.76 14.20 -10.16
CA ALA A 162 -6.84 14.38 -8.71
C ALA A 162 -7.73 15.57 -8.32
N ARG A 163 -7.68 16.68 -9.06
CA ARG A 163 -8.60 17.83 -8.86
C ARG A 163 -10.06 17.46 -9.08
N PHE A 164 -10.37 16.74 -10.16
CA PHE A 164 -11.74 16.31 -10.46
C PHE A 164 -12.25 15.23 -9.48
N CYS A 165 -11.39 14.34 -9.00
CA CYS A 165 -11.70 13.46 -7.87
C CYS A 165 -12.07 14.30 -6.63
N GLY A 166 -11.24 15.30 -6.28
CA GLY A 166 -11.48 16.18 -5.14
C GLY A 166 -12.75 17.02 -5.28
N ALA A 167 -13.09 17.44 -6.50
CA ALA A 167 -14.36 18.11 -6.80
C ALA A 167 -15.59 17.27 -6.44
N ARG A 168 -15.44 15.94 -6.44
CA ARG A 168 -16.47 14.97 -6.02
C ARG A 168 -16.30 14.49 -4.57
N GLY A 169 -15.33 15.02 -3.85
CA GLY A 169 -14.99 14.59 -2.49
C GLY A 169 -14.22 13.28 -2.41
N LEU A 170 -13.63 12.79 -3.50
CA LEU A 170 -12.77 11.60 -3.50
C LEU A 170 -11.35 11.95 -3.07
N TRP A 171 -10.78 11.12 -2.20
CA TRP A 171 -9.35 11.14 -1.89
C TRP A 171 -8.56 10.25 -2.85
N VAL A 172 -7.41 10.76 -3.28
CA VAL A 172 -6.40 10.07 -4.09
C VAL A 172 -5.26 9.68 -3.16
N ASP A 173 -4.85 8.41 -3.19
CA ASP A 173 -3.75 7.92 -2.34
C ASP A 173 -2.43 8.54 -2.77
N GLN A 174 -2.13 8.46 -4.07
CA GLN A 174 -0.88 8.99 -4.59
C GLN A 174 -1.01 9.63 -5.97
N VAL A 175 -0.27 10.72 -6.20
CA VAL A 175 0.02 11.25 -7.53
C VAL A 175 1.53 11.26 -7.75
N THR A 176 1.98 10.54 -8.78
CA THR A 176 3.37 10.55 -9.24
C THR A 176 3.47 11.25 -10.58
N THR A 177 4.39 12.20 -10.68
CA THR A 177 4.68 12.88 -11.95
C THR A 177 6.09 12.57 -12.43
N LEU A 178 6.20 12.22 -13.71
CA LEU A 178 7.43 11.85 -14.38
C LEU A 178 7.73 12.93 -15.42
N ASP A 179 8.68 13.79 -15.12
CA ASP A 179 9.10 14.92 -15.93
C ASP A 179 7.92 15.77 -16.46
N PRO A 180 7.09 16.33 -15.56
CA PRO A 180 5.86 17.00 -15.97
C PRO A 180 6.14 18.25 -16.82
N VAL A 181 5.53 18.32 -18.02
CA VAL A 181 5.66 19.45 -18.95
C VAL A 181 4.28 19.92 -19.41
N PRO A 182 3.59 20.80 -18.65
CA PRO A 182 2.36 21.44 -19.10
C PRO A 182 2.66 22.36 -20.29
N VAL A 183 1.94 22.18 -21.40
CA VAL A 183 2.08 23.02 -22.59
C VAL A 183 0.94 24.03 -22.66
N ALA A 184 1.22 25.27 -22.26
CA ALA A 184 0.21 26.34 -22.18
C ALA A 184 -0.52 26.62 -23.50
N THR A 185 0.15 26.46 -24.66
CA THR A 185 -0.47 26.64 -25.97
C THR A 185 -1.49 25.56 -26.32
N PHE A 186 -1.42 24.39 -25.68
CA PHE A 186 -2.44 23.33 -25.79
C PHE A 186 -3.54 23.47 -24.73
N GLY A 187 -3.44 24.48 -23.86
CA GLY A 187 -4.38 24.68 -22.75
C GLY A 187 -4.14 23.73 -21.57
N ASP A 188 -2.96 23.09 -21.48
CA ASP A 188 -2.67 22.18 -20.37
C ASP A 188 -2.65 22.92 -19.04
N ALA A 189 -3.26 22.31 -18.04
CA ALA A 189 -3.24 22.82 -16.68
C ALA A 189 -1.83 22.67 -16.07
N ALA A 190 -1.46 23.64 -15.23
CA ALA A 190 -0.27 23.52 -14.40
C ALA A 190 -0.41 22.36 -13.41
N VAL A 191 0.66 21.59 -13.22
CA VAL A 191 0.70 20.45 -12.30
C VAL A 191 0.73 20.93 -10.85
N ARG A 192 -0.12 20.35 -10.00
CA ARG A 192 -0.28 20.71 -8.59
C ARG A 192 -0.57 19.49 -7.72
N ALA A 193 -0.07 19.49 -6.49
CA ALA A 193 -0.52 18.57 -5.44
C ALA A 193 -1.80 19.14 -4.79
N TRP A 194 -2.96 18.55 -5.05
CA TRP A 194 -4.26 19.03 -4.56
C TRP A 194 -4.57 18.55 -3.14
N GLU A 195 -5.45 19.29 -2.46
CA GLU A 195 -5.82 19.10 -1.05
C GLU A 195 -6.26 17.68 -0.69
N ASN A 196 -6.87 16.95 -1.63
CA ASN A 196 -7.35 15.57 -1.48
C ASN A 196 -6.32 14.49 -1.89
N VAL A 197 -5.05 14.85 -2.09
CA VAL A 197 -3.98 13.90 -2.43
C VAL A 197 -3.17 13.58 -1.16
N LEU A 198 -3.17 12.33 -0.71
CA LEU A 198 -2.45 11.90 0.50
C LEU A 198 -0.93 11.99 0.30
N PHE A 199 -0.39 11.46 -0.79
CA PHE A 199 1.04 11.52 -1.10
C PHE A 199 1.29 12.02 -2.53
N ALA A 200 2.27 12.88 -2.72
CA ALA A 200 2.66 13.38 -4.04
C ALA A 200 4.18 13.28 -4.20
N ASP A 201 4.64 12.69 -5.29
CA ASP A 201 6.04 12.64 -5.67
C ASP A 201 6.25 13.05 -7.14
N ASN A 202 7.44 13.58 -7.41
CA ASN A 202 7.80 14.14 -8.70
C ASN A 202 9.27 13.85 -9.00
N TYR A 203 9.51 13.17 -10.11
CA TYR A 203 10.82 12.87 -10.64
C TYR A 203 10.97 13.65 -11.92
N TRP A 204 11.92 14.57 -12.00
CA TRP A 204 11.98 15.54 -13.10
C TRP A 204 13.43 15.87 -13.46
N GLN A 205 13.65 16.41 -14.65
CA GLN A 205 14.97 16.76 -15.13
C GLN A 205 14.95 18.04 -15.98
N VAL A 206 16.09 18.71 -16.05
CA VAL A 206 16.36 19.85 -16.95
C VAL A 206 17.57 19.60 -17.87
N ILE A 207 17.98 18.35 -17.95
CA ILE A 207 19.00 17.81 -18.83
C ILE A 207 18.50 17.82 -20.29
N GLY A 208 19.19 18.57 -21.14
CA GLY A 208 18.92 18.52 -22.58
C GLY A 208 19.31 19.78 -23.32
N GLY A 209 19.18 19.72 -24.64
CA GLY A 209 19.30 20.88 -25.52
C GLY A 209 17.96 21.59 -25.71
N PHE A 210 17.96 22.65 -26.52
CA PHE A 210 16.81 23.51 -26.80
C PHE A 210 15.52 22.79 -27.24
N PHE A 211 15.62 21.57 -27.77
CA PHE A 211 14.48 20.80 -28.30
C PHE A 211 13.99 19.69 -27.35
N VAL A 212 14.64 19.48 -26.21
CA VAL A 212 14.25 18.47 -25.23
C VAL A 212 13.33 19.14 -24.21
N PRO A 213 12.12 18.62 -23.96
CA PRO A 213 11.27 19.14 -22.91
C PRO A 213 11.99 19.10 -21.55
N THR A 214 11.87 20.18 -20.80
CA THR A 214 12.40 20.29 -19.43
C THR A 214 11.24 20.18 -18.46
N GLY A 215 11.28 19.19 -17.57
CA GLY A 215 10.33 19.11 -16.48
C GLY A 215 10.51 20.22 -15.46
N GLN A 216 9.76 20.12 -14.38
CA GLN A 216 9.74 21.12 -13.33
C GLN A 216 9.43 20.47 -11.97
N PRO A 217 9.87 21.09 -10.86
CA PRO A 217 9.42 20.70 -9.54
C PRO A 217 7.92 20.98 -9.37
N VAL A 218 7.25 20.20 -8.52
CA VAL A 218 5.85 20.35 -8.15
C VAL A 218 5.75 20.74 -6.68
N SER A 219 5.20 21.92 -6.40
CA SER A 219 5.01 22.40 -5.03
C SER A 219 4.14 21.43 -4.22
N GLY A 220 4.63 21.03 -3.03
CA GLY A 220 3.93 20.10 -2.14
C GLY A 220 4.19 18.62 -2.42
N ALA A 221 5.01 18.29 -3.42
CA ALA A 221 5.48 16.94 -3.67
C ALA A 221 6.87 16.70 -3.05
N TYR A 222 7.22 15.43 -2.84
CA TYR A 222 8.62 15.03 -2.78
C TYR A 222 9.23 15.23 -4.18
N ASN A 223 10.23 16.08 -4.30
CA ASN A 223 10.82 16.45 -5.59
C ASN A 223 12.22 15.88 -5.74
N ARG A 224 12.39 14.95 -6.69
CA ARG A 224 13.66 14.35 -7.05
C ARG A 224 14.10 14.87 -8.42
N GLU A 225 15.07 15.77 -8.42
CA GLU A 225 15.71 16.24 -9.68
C GLU A 225 16.73 15.20 -10.16
N LEU A 226 16.54 14.65 -11.35
CA LEU A 226 17.43 13.71 -12.01
C LEU A 226 18.43 14.50 -12.86
N THR A 227 19.72 14.40 -12.52
CA THR A 227 20.78 15.26 -13.07
C THR A 227 21.74 14.54 -14.03
N ASP A 228 21.67 13.21 -14.08
CA ASP A 228 22.38 12.37 -15.05
C ASP A 228 21.51 11.17 -15.43
N LEU A 229 21.12 11.12 -16.70
CA LEU A 229 20.35 10.03 -17.30
C LEU A 229 21.00 9.60 -18.63
N GLY A 230 22.34 9.55 -18.67
CA GLY A 230 23.04 9.03 -19.83
C GLY A 230 22.78 7.54 -20.03
N GLY A 231 22.46 7.13 -21.25
CA GLY A 231 22.06 5.75 -21.57
C GLY A 231 20.58 5.66 -21.94
N GLY A 232 20.02 4.45 -21.96
CA GLY A 232 18.57 4.26 -22.14
C GLY A 232 18.02 4.73 -23.50
N TYR A 233 17.11 5.70 -23.47
CA TYR A 233 16.46 6.33 -24.61
C TYR A 233 17.37 7.35 -25.31
N GLY A 234 16.95 7.81 -26.49
CA GLY A 234 17.59 8.93 -27.18
C GLY A 234 17.27 10.32 -26.59
N SER A 235 16.57 10.38 -25.45
CA SER A 235 16.04 11.61 -24.87
C SER A 235 15.96 11.50 -23.34
N PRO A 236 16.66 12.37 -22.59
CA PRO A 236 16.58 12.40 -21.12
C PRO A 236 15.16 12.59 -20.59
N HIS A 237 14.29 13.23 -21.38
CA HIS A 237 12.86 13.37 -21.07
C HIS A 237 12.16 12.02 -20.96
N SER A 238 12.48 11.07 -21.85
CA SER A 238 11.97 9.70 -21.81
C SER A 238 12.71 8.84 -20.79
N ASP A 239 13.99 9.11 -20.56
CA ASP A 239 14.75 8.39 -19.53
C ASP A 239 14.22 8.60 -18.12
N VAL A 240 13.41 9.63 -17.84
CA VAL A 240 12.74 9.77 -16.54
C VAL A 240 11.75 8.62 -16.28
N HIS A 241 10.95 8.23 -17.27
CA HIS A 241 10.05 7.09 -17.08
C HIS A 241 10.81 5.76 -17.08
N LEU A 242 11.94 5.66 -17.79
CA LEU A 242 12.82 4.49 -17.66
C LEU A 242 13.48 4.42 -16.28
N TRP A 243 13.93 5.56 -15.74
CA TRP A 243 14.46 5.66 -14.37
C TRP A 243 13.41 5.19 -13.37
N TYR A 244 12.16 5.64 -13.50
CA TYR A 244 11.08 5.21 -12.62
C TYR A 244 10.77 3.71 -12.79
N HIS A 245 10.78 3.19 -14.02
CA HIS A 245 10.68 1.75 -14.30
C HIS A 245 11.75 0.94 -13.55
N GLY A 246 12.97 1.47 -13.44
CA GLY A 246 14.05 0.87 -12.67
C GLY A 246 13.81 0.82 -11.15
N THR A 247 12.83 1.55 -10.63
CA THR A 247 12.36 1.45 -9.22
C THR A 247 11.29 0.38 -9.03
N ILE A 248 10.71 -0.12 -10.13
CA ILE A 248 9.75 -1.24 -10.15
C ILE A 248 10.49 -2.55 -10.46
N GLU A 249 11.20 -2.59 -11.59
CA GLU A 249 12.01 -3.73 -11.99
C GLU A 249 13.44 -3.55 -11.47
N LEU A 250 13.71 -4.08 -10.27
CA LEU A 250 15.01 -3.97 -9.60
C LEU A 250 16.09 -4.88 -10.23
N GLY A 251 15.68 -5.82 -11.10
CA GLY A 251 16.58 -6.69 -11.84
C GLY A 251 17.55 -5.91 -12.75
N THR A 252 18.68 -6.55 -13.10
CA THR A 252 19.63 -5.99 -14.07
C THR A 252 20.05 -7.08 -15.06
N PRO A 253 19.80 -6.91 -16.37
CA PRO A 253 19.14 -5.76 -16.99
C PRO A 253 17.64 -5.65 -16.65
N ALA A 254 17.09 -4.44 -16.71
CA ALA A 254 15.64 -4.16 -16.69
C ALA A 254 15.23 -3.48 -18.00
N THR A 255 14.00 -3.72 -18.48
CA THR A 255 13.56 -3.18 -19.78
C THR A 255 12.05 -2.99 -19.86
N ASP A 256 11.67 -1.86 -20.45
CA ASP A 256 10.30 -1.52 -20.86
C ASP A 256 10.05 -1.84 -22.34
N THR A 257 10.83 -2.73 -22.94
CA THR A 257 10.85 -3.13 -24.37
C THR A 257 11.43 -2.12 -25.35
N GLN A 258 11.46 -0.83 -25.02
CA GLN A 258 11.97 0.22 -25.90
C GLN A 258 13.40 0.62 -25.53
N ALA A 259 13.70 0.66 -24.23
CA ALA A 259 15.03 0.91 -23.70
C ALA A 259 15.38 -0.13 -22.62
N THR A 260 16.65 -0.16 -22.24
CA THR A 260 17.18 -1.12 -21.26
C THR A 260 18.07 -0.42 -20.25
N ILE A 261 17.80 -0.66 -18.97
CA ILE A 261 18.71 -0.33 -17.88
C ILE A 261 19.74 -1.46 -17.81
N THR A 262 20.96 -1.20 -18.28
CA THR A 262 22.07 -2.14 -18.17
C THR A 262 22.79 -1.96 -16.84
N SER A 263 23.88 -2.70 -16.63
CA SER A 263 24.75 -2.47 -15.47
C SER A 263 25.33 -1.05 -15.42
N SER A 264 25.47 -0.38 -16.56
CA SER A 264 25.96 1.01 -16.63
C SER A 264 24.95 1.95 -16.00
N GLU A 265 23.72 2.00 -16.52
CA GLU A 265 22.63 2.84 -16.01
C GLU A 265 22.32 2.51 -14.55
N ARG A 266 22.26 1.21 -14.19
CA ARG A 266 22.03 0.77 -12.80
C ARG A 266 23.06 1.33 -11.82
N SER A 267 24.30 1.51 -12.26
CA SER A 267 25.39 2.01 -11.43
C SER A 267 25.49 3.54 -11.37
N SER A 268 24.93 4.27 -12.36
CA SER A 268 25.10 5.72 -12.48
C SER A 268 23.85 6.54 -12.17
N TRP A 269 22.66 6.02 -12.45
CA TRP A 269 21.41 6.79 -12.38
C TRP A 269 20.86 7.02 -10.96
N TRP A 270 21.23 6.15 -10.02
CA TRP A 270 20.81 6.23 -8.63
C TRP A 270 21.98 6.57 -7.73
N VAL A 271 21.75 7.45 -6.75
CA VAL A 271 22.75 7.66 -5.71
C VAL A 271 22.77 6.46 -4.75
N GLY A 272 23.87 6.28 -4.01
CA GLY A 272 24.06 5.10 -3.16
C GLY A 272 22.92 4.85 -2.15
N SER A 273 22.33 5.91 -1.61
CA SER A 273 21.20 5.85 -0.66
C SER A 273 19.88 5.43 -1.29
N GLU A 274 19.73 5.54 -2.62
CA GLU A 274 18.55 5.06 -3.35
C GLU A 274 18.64 3.56 -3.66
N ALA A 275 19.73 2.90 -3.25
CA ALA A 275 19.94 1.45 -3.37
C ALA A 275 19.66 0.91 -4.78
N ALA A 276 20.20 1.59 -5.79
CA ALA A 276 20.03 1.26 -7.21
C ALA A 276 18.56 1.18 -7.66
N GLY A 277 17.68 1.97 -7.04
CA GLY A 277 16.25 2.08 -7.33
C GLY A 277 15.35 1.51 -6.25
N ALA A 278 15.88 0.66 -5.36
CA ALA A 278 15.07 -0.03 -4.35
C ALA A 278 14.60 0.86 -3.18
N ALA A 279 15.20 2.03 -2.98
CA ALA A 279 14.87 2.95 -1.87
C ALA A 279 14.40 4.33 -2.36
N THR A 280 13.72 4.37 -3.52
CA THR A 280 13.18 5.59 -4.14
C THR A 280 12.03 5.21 -5.09
N GLY A 281 11.35 6.20 -5.69
CA GLY A 281 10.35 5.91 -6.73
C GLY A 281 9.16 5.14 -6.20
N PHE A 282 8.85 4.04 -6.90
CA PHE A 282 7.72 3.16 -6.62
C PHE A 282 7.78 2.54 -5.21
N GLN A 283 8.94 2.51 -4.54
CA GLN A 283 9.04 2.09 -3.15
C GLN A 283 8.08 2.85 -2.21
N TYR A 284 7.71 4.10 -2.54
CA TYR A 284 6.79 4.89 -1.72
C TYR A 284 5.33 4.83 -2.19
N SER A 285 4.97 3.88 -3.06
CA SER A 285 3.57 3.50 -3.27
C SER A 285 3.04 2.68 -2.09
N ARG A 286 1.72 2.59 -1.95
CA ARG A 286 1.10 1.37 -1.39
C ARG A 286 1.44 0.26 -2.39
N ILE A 287 1.76 -0.98 -2.09
CA ILE A 287 2.58 -1.93 -2.89
C ILE A 287 4.06 -1.73 -2.57
N GLY A 288 4.62 -0.53 -2.67
CA GLY A 288 6.02 -0.30 -2.27
C GLY A 288 6.23 -0.41 -0.75
N GLY A 289 5.29 0.12 0.02
CA GLY A 289 5.29 0.14 1.49
C GLY A 289 6.36 1.00 2.15
N GLY A 290 6.95 1.93 1.42
CA GLY A 290 7.89 2.91 1.95
C GLY A 290 7.22 3.86 2.93
N ASP A 291 7.93 4.21 4.01
CA ASP A 291 7.43 5.18 4.98
C ASP A 291 7.35 6.60 4.38
N ARG A 292 6.14 7.00 4.01
CA ARG A 292 5.83 8.32 3.43
C ARG A 292 5.95 9.47 4.44
N LEU A 293 6.07 9.19 5.75
CA LEU A 293 6.31 10.19 6.79
C LEU A 293 7.81 10.37 7.11
N SER A 294 8.68 9.59 6.45
CA SER A 294 10.10 9.59 6.71
C SER A 294 10.77 10.93 6.39
N SER A 295 11.66 11.37 7.29
CA SER A 295 12.59 12.47 7.04
C SER A 295 13.79 12.07 6.16
N PHE A 296 13.81 10.83 5.66
CA PHE A 296 14.85 10.36 4.76
C PHE A 296 14.90 11.20 3.48
N GLU A 297 16.11 11.55 3.06
CA GLU A 297 16.39 12.27 1.81
C GLU A 297 17.16 11.33 0.88
N PRO A 298 16.48 10.51 0.04
CA PRO A 298 17.13 9.46 -0.74
C PRO A 298 18.24 9.99 -1.65
N ALA A 299 18.08 11.19 -2.20
CA ALA A 299 19.05 11.80 -3.11
C ALA A 299 20.19 12.56 -2.41
N GLY A 300 20.23 12.52 -1.08
CA GLY A 300 21.22 13.19 -0.25
C GLY A 300 20.67 14.39 0.53
N SER A 301 21.42 14.88 1.50
CA SER A 301 20.96 15.97 2.37
C SER A 301 20.76 17.28 1.61
N GLY A 302 19.64 17.96 1.89
CA GLY A 302 19.21 19.20 1.25
C GLY A 302 18.52 19.02 -0.11
N THR A 303 18.18 17.78 -0.50
CA THR A 303 17.55 17.47 -1.79
C THR A 303 16.06 17.17 -1.68
N GLY A 304 15.50 17.21 -0.46
CA GLY A 304 14.09 16.99 -0.18
C GLY A 304 13.87 15.68 0.58
N ALA A 305 13.01 15.73 1.58
CA ALA A 305 12.63 14.57 2.38
C ALA A 305 11.39 13.91 1.79
N ILE A 306 11.26 12.59 1.94
CA ILE A 306 10.05 11.85 1.54
C ILE A 306 8.80 12.49 2.13
N SER A 307 8.85 12.89 3.41
CA SER A 307 7.74 13.54 4.09
C SER A 307 7.29 14.88 3.50
N ASP A 308 8.07 15.50 2.61
CA ASP A 308 7.65 16.72 1.88
C ASP A 308 6.47 16.43 0.94
N GLY A 309 6.41 15.19 0.43
CA GLY A 309 5.32 14.70 -0.40
C GLY A 309 4.07 14.31 0.37
N PHE A 310 4.14 14.16 1.69
CA PHE A 310 2.99 13.79 2.51
C PHE A 310 2.03 14.97 2.75
N ASN A 311 0.73 14.72 2.75
CA ASN A 311 -0.26 15.78 2.93
C ASN A 311 -0.21 16.36 4.36
N ARG A 312 0.07 17.66 4.44
CA ARG A 312 0.08 18.47 5.66
C ARG A 312 -0.91 19.61 5.62
N ALA A 313 -1.89 19.58 4.70
CA ALA A 313 -3.05 20.46 4.74
C ALA A 313 -4.01 20.05 5.88
N TRP A 314 -4.01 18.76 6.22
CA TRP A 314 -4.75 18.16 7.33
C TRP A 314 -3.80 17.48 8.30
N ASP A 315 -4.24 17.28 9.54
CA ASP A 315 -3.50 16.42 10.46
C ASP A 315 -3.80 14.96 10.15
N LEU A 316 -2.98 14.39 9.26
CA LEU A 316 -3.01 12.99 8.86
C LEU A 316 -1.87 12.22 9.53
N GLY A 317 -1.36 12.66 10.69
CA GLY A 317 -0.20 12.07 11.38
C GLY A 317 1.15 12.64 10.95
N GLY A 318 1.20 13.48 9.91
CA GLY A 318 2.40 14.20 9.46
C GLY A 318 2.52 15.64 9.97
N GLY A 319 1.61 16.07 10.85
CA GLY A 319 1.47 17.46 11.30
C GLY A 319 0.82 18.39 10.26
N VAL A 320 0.53 19.63 10.67
CA VAL A 320 -0.16 20.63 9.84
C VAL A 320 0.78 21.79 9.52
N THR A 321 1.11 21.96 8.25
CA THR A 321 1.93 23.09 7.75
C THR A 321 1.37 23.74 6.50
N GLY A 322 0.38 23.12 5.84
CA GLY A 322 -0.17 23.55 4.57
C GLY A 322 0.81 23.38 3.41
N ASN A 323 0.66 22.31 2.63
CA ASN A 323 1.51 22.02 1.46
C ASN A 323 0.70 21.52 0.24
N ARG A 324 -0.58 21.86 0.18
CA ARG A 324 -1.47 21.48 -0.93
C ARG A 324 -2.12 22.71 -1.56
N ALA A 325 -2.43 22.60 -2.84
CA ALA A 325 -3.31 23.53 -3.52
C ALA A 325 -4.76 23.28 -3.11
N ALA A 326 -5.46 24.33 -2.71
CA ALA A 326 -6.88 24.26 -2.35
C ALA A 326 -7.73 23.79 -3.52
N LEU A 327 -8.73 22.96 -3.23
CA LEU A 327 -9.69 22.53 -4.24
C LEU A 327 -10.64 23.67 -4.64
N PRO A 328 -10.90 23.90 -5.93
CA PRO A 328 -11.88 24.90 -6.36
C PRO A 328 -13.34 24.55 -5.97
N ALA A 329 -13.61 23.27 -5.77
CA ALA A 329 -14.91 22.74 -5.37
C ALA A 329 -14.71 21.40 -4.64
N ASN A 330 -15.67 21.03 -3.80
CA ASN A 330 -15.81 19.70 -3.21
C ASN A 330 -17.29 19.46 -2.91
N SER A 331 -17.96 18.64 -3.72
CA SER A 331 -19.38 18.30 -3.54
C SER A 331 -19.63 17.34 -2.39
N GLY A 332 -18.58 16.66 -1.89
CA GLY A 332 -18.70 15.66 -0.83
C GLY A 332 -19.59 14.48 -1.23
N GLU A 333 -19.53 14.03 -2.49
CA GLU A 333 -20.30 12.87 -2.94
C GLU A 333 -19.78 11.56 -2.34
N TRP A 334 -18.48 11.46 -2.06
CA TRP A 334 -17.85 10.21 -1.62
C TRP A 334 -17.44 10.27 -0.14
N PRO A 335 -17.73 9.23 0.66
CA PRO A 335 -17.10 9.04 1.96
C PRO A 335 -15.71 8.41 1.79
N ASN A 336 -14.73 8.75 2.63
CA ASN A 336 -13.36 8.25 2.51
C ASN A 336 -12.80 7.85 3.87
N ILE A 337 -12.18 6.66 3.92
CA ILE A 337 -11.05 6.41 4.80
C ILE A 337 -9.81 6.83 4.02
N ILE A 338 -9.00 7.68 4.63
CA ILE A 338 -7.80 8.30 4.06
C ILE A 338 -6.56 7.54 4.52
N ARG A 339 -6.55 7.11 5.79
CA ARG A 339 -5.53 6.23 6.38
C ARG A 339 -6.22 5.25 7.33
N CYS A 340 -5.72 4.02 7.36
CA CYS A 340 -6.09 2.97 8.30
C CYS A 340 -4.79 2.37 8.84
N LEU A 341 -4.63 2.31 10.15
CA LEU A 341 -3.44 1.76 10.80
C LEU A 341 -3.85 0.77 11.87
N LEU A 342 -3.15 -0.37 11.94
CA LEU A 342 -3.31 -1.31 13.04
C LEU A 342 -2.60 -0.75 14.28
N ALA A 343 -3.38 -0.28 15.26
CA ALA A 343 -2.85 0.32 16.48
C ALA A 343 -2.42 -0.75 17.51
N THR A 344 -3.01 -1.94 17.44
CA THR A 344 -2.58 -3.09 18.25
C THR A 344 -1.27 -3.66 17.74
N SER A 345 -0.28 -3.76 18.63
CA SER A 345 1.00 -4.37 18.30
C SER A 345 0.94 -5.88 18.44
N GLY A 346 1.30 -6.61 17.39
CA GLY A 346 1.49 -8.06 17.42
C GLY A 346 0.18 -8.85 17.30
N PRO A 347 0.27 -10.18 17.49
CA PRO A 347 -0.87 -11.07 17.30
C PRO A 347 -1.92 -10.95 18.42
N VAL A 348 -3.17 -11.26 18.09
CA VAL A 348 -4.29 -11.34 19.06
C VAL A 348 -4.78 -12.79 19.20
N THR A 349 -5.26 -13.18 20.37
CA THR A 349 -5.93 -14.49 20.52
C THR A 349 -7.32 -14.47 19.90
N ALA A 350 -7.78 -15.59 19.32
CA ALA A 350 -9.17 -15.73 18.90
C ALA A 350 -10.13 -15.39 20.06
N GLY A 351 -11.09 -14.49 19.84
CA GLY A 351 -11.93 -13.94 20.90
C GLY A 351 -11.43 -12.64 21.51
N GLY A 352 -10.18 -12.27 21.25
CA GLY A 352 -9.58 -11.01 21.69
C GLY A 352 -9.97 -9.84 20.80
N SER A 353 -9.56 -8.64 21.21
CA SER A 353 -9.78 -7.40 20.49
C SER A 353 -8.51 -6.80 19.93
N PHE A 354 -8.65 -6.02 18.86
CA PHE A 354 -7.62 -5.14 18.33
C PHE A 354 -8.18 -3.75 18.05
N ASP A 355 -7.30 -2.76 18.00
CA ASP A 355 -7.62 -1.37 17.73
C ASP A 355 -7.09 -0.95 16.36
N LEU A 356 -7.89 -0.15 15.65
CA LEU A 356 -7.52 0.56 14.45
C LEU A 356 -7.53 2.07 14.69
N GLU A 357 -6.56 2.77 14.11
CA GLU A 357 -6.59 4.22 13.96
C GLU A 357 -7.00 4.55 12.53
N VAL A 358 -8.12 5.26 12.36
CA VAL A 358 -8.66 5.65 11.05
C VAL A 358 -8.77 7.15 10.91
N TYR A 359 -8.36 7.66 9.75
CA TYR A 359 -8.54 9.05 9.37
C TYR A 359 -9.62 9.09 8.30
N HIS A 360 -10.73 9.77 8.57
CA HIS A 360 -11.87 9.78 7.67
C HIS A 360 -12.33 11.19 7.32
N GLN A 361 -12.91 11.30 6.12
CA GLN A 361 -13.67 12.45 5.68
C GLN A 361 -14.89 11.97 4.90
N SER A 362 -16.07 12.39 5.34
CA SER A 362 -17.35 12.10 4.70
C SER A 362 -18.05 13.40 4.32
N GLY A 363 -18.71 13.41 3.16
CA GLY A 363 -19.23 14.64 2.59
C GLY A 363 -20.58 15.11 3.14
N ALA A 364 -21.09 16.19 2.53
CA ALA A 364 -22.31 16.88 2.97
C ALA A 364 -23.61 16.07 2.73
N GLY A 365 -23.56 15.00 1.92
CA GLY A 365 -24.71 14.19 1.55
C GLY A 365 -25.14 13.13 2.58
N ALA A 366 -24.27 12.76 3.52
CA ALA A 366 -24.62 11.78 4.57
C ALA A 366 -25.37 12.48 5.72
N SER A 367 -26.65 12.20 5.90
CA SER A 367 -27.38 12.68 7.08
C SER A 367 -27.04 11.82 8.29
N GLY A 368 -26.48 12.41 9.35
CA GLY A 368 -26.11 11.70 10.57
C GLY A 368 -24.69 11.17 10.55
N ASP A 369 -24.43 10.14 11.34
CA ASP A 369 -23.12 9.46 11.39
C ASP A 369 -22.91 8.58 10.16
N ILE A 370 -21.65 8.35 9.80
CA ILE A 370 -21.21 7.52 8.67
C ILE A 370 -20.85 6.12 9.16
N GLU A 371 -21.28 5.08 8.45
CA GLU A 371 -20.95 3.70 8.79
C GLU A 371 -19.54 3.35 8.33
N VAL A 372 -18.75 2.77 9.24
CA VAL A 372 -17.47 2.11 8.95
C VAL A 372 -17.55 0.67 9.41
N ARG A 373 -17.30 -0.27 8.51
CA ARG A 373 -17.14 -1.69 8.81
C ARG A 373 -15.66 -2.07 8.82
N THR A 374 -15.30 -2.97 9.72
CA THR A 374 -13.98 -3.61 9.76
C THR A 374 -14.14 -5.07 9.39
N LEU A 375 -13.35 -5.52 8.42
CA LEU A 375 -13.36 -6.87 7.89
C LEU A 375 -11.96 -7.47 7.96
N LEU A 376 -11.90 -8.79 8.17
CA LEU A 376 -10.69 -9.58 8.01
C LEU A 376 -10.77 -10.30 6.67
N ASP A 377 -9.75 -10.08 5.84
CA ASP A 377 -9.69 -10.59 4.48
C ASP A 377 -8.51 -11.58 4.35
N PRO A 378 -8.75 -12.82 3.89
CA PRO A 378 -7.72 -13.84 3.72
C PRO A 378 -6.82 -13.66 2.50
N ASP A 379 -7.16 -12.85 1.49
CA ASP A 379 -6.39 -12.73 0.25
C ASP A 379 -6.14 -11.30 -0.26
N GLY A 380 -6.79 -10.29 0.33
CA GLY A 380 -6.53 -8.89 0.02
C GLY A 380 -7.32 -8.37 -1.18
N ASN A 381 -8.32 -9.10 -1.67
CA ASN A 381 -9.26 -8.60 -2.65
C ASN A 381 -10.61 -8.24 -1.99
N PRO A 382 -10.96 -6.95 -1.89
CA PRO A 382 -12.17 -6.49 -1.18
C PRO A 382 -13.47 -6.71 -1.97
N TRP A 383 -13.40 -7.34 -3.14
CA TRP A 383 -14.51 -7.49 -4.08
C TRP A 383 -14.93 -8.95 -4.33
N ASN A 384 -14.22 -9.95 -3.78
CA ASN A 384 -14.50 -11.36 -4.04
C ASN A 384 -15.49 -12.00 -3.03
N GLY A 385 -15.81 -11.29 -1.93
CA GLY A 385 -16.85 -11.68 -0.98
C GLY A 385 -16.46 -12.78 0.01
N ASN A 386 -15.16 -13.05 0.19
CA ASN A 386 -14.67 -14.02 1.17
C ASN A 386 -14.26 -13.39 2.51
N GLU A 387 -14.43 -12.08 2.66
CA GLU A 387 -14.05 -11.31 3.84
C GLU A 387 -15.02 -11.57 5.00
N THR A 388 -14.50 -11.53 6.22
CA THR A 388 -15.29 -11.72 7.45
C THR A 388 -15.46 -10.39 8.17
N GLU A 389 -16.68 -9.86 8.25
CA GLU A 389 -16.97 -8.67 9.05
C GLU A 389 -16.80 -8.97 10.54
N VAL A 390 -15.95 -8.19 11.21
CA VAL A 390 -15.64 -8.31 12.64
C VAL A 390 -16.02 -7.08 13.45
N GLY A 391 -16.27 -5.94 12.79
CA GLY A 391 -16.63 -4.69 13.47
C GLY A 391 -17.54 -3.80 12.63
N ARG A 392 -18.40 -3.05 13.30
CA ARG A 392 -19.27 -2.04 12.71
C ARG A 392 -19.40 -0.84 13.64
N HIS A 393 -19.04 0.32 13.13
CA HIS A 393 -18.98 1.57 13.87
C HIS A 393 -19.73 2.68 13.15
N LEU A 394 -20.33 3.59 13.91
CA LEU A 394 -20.85 4.85 13.41
C LEU A 394 -19.88 5.96 13.81
N LEU A 395 -19.29 6.61 12.81
CA LEU A 395 -18.38 7.73 13.01
C LEU A 395 -19.10 9.05 12.71
N PRO A 396 -18.77 10.14 13.43
CA PRO A 396 -19.36 11.44 13.12
C PRO A 396 -19.06 11.87 11.70
N ASN A 397 -20.08 12.34 10.98
CA ASN A 397 -19.87 12.95 9.68
C ASN A 397 -19.06 14.25 9.82
N THR A 398 -18.02 14.39 9.00
CA THR A 398 -17.09 15.53 9.02
C THR A 398 -17.49 16.67 8.09
N GLY A 399 -18.36 16.43 7.12
CA GLY A 399 -18.52 17.30 5.96
C GLY A 399 -17.21 17.44 5.16
N THR A 400 -17.18 18.42 4.25
CA THR A 400 -16.05 18.63 3.32
C THR A 400 -14.89 19.46 3.89
N ASN A 401 -15.06 20.02 5.10
CA ASN A 401 -14.10 20.99 5.69
C ASN A 401 -13.36 20.43 6.92
N LEU A 402 -13.46 19.13 7.18
CA LEU A 402 -12.79 18.48 8.30
C LEU A 402 -12.32 17.08 7.88
N VAL A 403 -11.11 16.72 8.31
CA VAL A 403 -10.65 15.33 8.40
C VAL A 403 -10.61 14.99 9.89
N ARG A 404 -11.11 13.82 10.27
CA ARG A 404 -11.16 13.39 11.66
C ARG A 404 -10.38 12.09 11.86
N ASN A 405 -9.64 12.03 12.95
CA ASN A 405 -9.04 10.80 13.46
C ASN A 405 -10.00 10.14 14.47
N SER A 406 -10.19 8.82 14.33
CA SER A 406 -11.01 8.00 15.22
C SER A 406 -10.32 6.66 15.52
N THR A 407 -10.49 6.17 16.74
CA THR A 407 -10.07 4.81 17.13
C THR A 407 -11.26 3.86 17.03
N LEU A 408 -11.07 2.71 16.37
CA LEU A 408 -12.05 1.63 16.29
C LEU A 408 -11.54 0.44 17.10
N THR A 409 -12.26 0.04 18.15
CA THR A 409 -11.96 -1.19 18.90
C THR A 409 -12.85 -2.32 18.40
N VAL A 410 -12.23 -3.39 17.93
CA VAL A 410 -12.88 -4.50 17.23
C VAL A 410 -12.58 -5.81 17.95
N ALA A 411 -13.59 -6.60 18.26
CA ALA A 411 -13.44 -7.92 18.85
C ALA A 411 -13.57 -9.01 17.79
N THR A 412 -12.67 -10.00 17.81
CA THR A 412 -12.80 -11.18 16.95
C THR A 412 -13.78 -12.18 17.58
N ASP A 413 -14.72 -12.73 16.81
CA ASP A 413 -15.57 -13.84 17.27
C ASP A 413 -14.80 -15.16 17.09
N PRO A 414 -14.50 -15.93 18.15
CA PRO A 414 -13.76 -17.17 18.02
C PRO A 414 -14.54 -18.26 17.25
N ALA A 415 -15.85 -18.11 17.08
CA ALA A 415 -16.66 -18.99 16.24
C ALA A 415 -16.68 -18.57 14.76
N GLY A 416 -16.43 -17.28 14.48
CA GLY A 416 -16.49 -16.69 13.14
C GLY A 416 -15.13 -16.47 12.48
N VAL A 417 -14.06 -16.34 13.27
CA VAL A 417 -12.71 -16.03 12.79
C VAL A 417 -11.77 -17.19 13.11
N ALA A 418 -11.27 -17.85 12.07
CA ALA A 418 -10.27 -18.90 12.22
C ALA A 418 -8.89 -18.31 12.60
N PRO A 419 -8.01 -19.08 13.26
CA PRO A 419 -6.62 -18.67 13.42
C PRO A 419 -5.91 -18.51 12.07
N GLY A 420 -5.17 -17.42 11.89
CA GLY A 420 -4.51 -17.09 10.62
C GLY A 420 -3.95 -15.66 10.60
N ALA A 421 -3.26 -15.31 9.51
CA ALA A 421 -2.94 -13.93 9.18
C ALA A 421 -4.02 -13.40 8.23
N TYR A 422 -4.44 -12.15 8.45
CA TYR A 422 -5.49 -11.50 7.69
C TYR A 422 -5.09 -10.08 7.32
N ALA A 423 -5.38 -9.69 6.09
CA ALA A 423 -5.41 -8.30 5.69
C ALA A 423 -6.58 -7.62 6.42
N VAL A 424 -6.33 -6.48 7.06
CA VAL A 424 -7.37 -5.75 7.79
C VAL A 424 -7.98 -4.69 6.90
N LEU A 425 -9.24 -4.89 6.51
CA LEU A 425 -9.97 -4.03 5.60
C LEU A 425 -10.95 -3.13 6.34
N THR A 426 -10.96 -1.84 5.97
CA THR A 426 -12.03 -0.92 6.36
C THR A 426 -12.90 -0.57 5.17
N ALA A 427 -14.22 -0.58 5.38
CA ALA A 427 -15.22 -0.17 4.39
C ALA A 427 -16.08 0.97 4.96
N ILE A 428 -15.98 2.16 4.39
CA ILE A 428 -16.84 3.30 4.76
C ILE A 428 -17.95 3.48 3.73
N THR A 429 -19.19 3.67 4.18
CA THR A 429 -20.34 3.77 3.28
C THR A 429 -21.32 4.88 3.66
N ASP A 430 -21.85 5.56 2.66
CA ASP A 430 -22.96 6.52 2.79
C ASP A 430 -24.32 5.88 2.43
N GLY A 431 -24.35 4.56 2.25
CA GLY A 431 -25.52 3.77 1.81
C GLY A 431 -25.72 3.72 0.29
N THR A 432 -25.07 4.60 -0.47
CA THR A 432 -25.07 4.58 -1.95
C THR A 432 -23.73 4.16 -2.51
N ARG A 433 -22.64 4.57 -1.85
CA ARG A 433 -21.25 4.39 -2.26
C ARG A 433 -20.47 3.78 -1.12
N THR A 434 -19.43 3.01 -1.46
CA THR A 434 -18.52 2.43 -0.48
C THR A 434 -17.08 2.70 -0.91
N ARG A 435 -16.22 2.99 0.06
CA ARG A 435 -14.77 3.11 -0.13
C ARG A 435 -14.08 2.08 0.76
N TYR A 436 -13.09 1.41 0.19
CA TYR A 436 -12.27 0.39 0.85
C TYR A 436 -10.86 0.93 1.08
N LEU A 437 -10.27 0.58 2.22
CA LEU A 437 -8.85 0.80 2.49
C LEU A 437 -8.33 -0.26 3.47
N TYR A 438 -7.24 -0.92 3.10
CA TYR A 438 -6.53 -1.84 3.98
C TYR A 438 -5.58 -1.09 4.92
N ALA A 439 -5.38 -1.64 6.12
CA ALA A 439 -4.24 -1.30 6.95
C ALA A 439 -2.96 -1.89 6.32
N PRO A 440 -1.81 -1.19 6.36
CA PRO A 440 -0.56 -1.71 5.80
C PRO A 440 -0.04 -2.97 6.48
N GLU A 441 -0.42 -3.23 7.74
CA GLU A 441 -0.01 -4.40 8.51
C GLU A 441 -1.11 -5.46 8.62
N ASP A 442 -0.70 -6.73 8.54
CA ASP A 442 -1.59 -7.87 8.80
C ASP A 442 -1.93 -8.01 10.29
N LEU A 443 -3.17 -8.44 10.55
CA LEU A 443 -3.56 -8.96 11.85
C LEU A 443 -3.31 -10.47 11.89
N VAL A 444 -2.55 -10.93 12.90
CA VAL A 444 -2.38 -12.36 13.16
C VAL A 444 -3.30 -12.77 14.31
N VAL A 445 -4.26 -13.66 14.02
CA VAL A 445 -5.17 -14.27 14.98
C VAL A 445 -4.64 -15.64 15.42
N LEU A 446 -4.37 -15.80 16.71
CA LEU A 446 -3.84 -17.02 17.30
C LEU A 446 -4.96 -17.97 17.71
N GLY A 447 -4.78 -19.26 17.42
CA GLY A 447 -5.63 -20.30 17.97
C GLY A 447 -5.36 -20.55 19.45
N PRO A 448 -6.28 -21.22 20.16
CA PRO A 448 -6.05 -21.60 21.55
C PRO A 448 -4.81 -22.51 21.64
N PRO A 449 -4.00 -22.37 22.71
CA PRO A 449 -2.93 -23.30 22.96
C PRO A 449 -3.50 -24.69 23.23
N ARG A 450 -2.75 -25.73 22.89
CA ARG A 450 -3.21 -27.12 23.04
C ARG A 450 -2.12 -28.02 23.57
N ILE A 451 -2.50 -29.02 24.35
CA ILE A 451 -1.61 -30.10 24.76
C ILE A 451 -1.47 -31.06 23.57
N ASP A 452 -0.23 -31.40 23.19
CA ASP A 452 0.02 -32.46 22.21
C ASP A 452 -0.17 -33.82 22.88
N GLU A 453 -1.37 -34.37 22.75
CA GLU A 453 -1.77 -35.64 23.37
C GLU A 453 -0.79 -36.79 23.10
N LYS A 454 -0.07 -36.78 21.97
CA LYS A 454 0.90 -37.83 21.62
C LYS A 454 2.16 -37.80 22.49
N THR A 455 2.40 -36.71 23.18
CA THR A 455 3.60 -36.47 24.00
C THR A 455 3.34 -36.68 25.49
N VAL A 456 2.06 -36.86 25.86
CA VAL A 456 1.62 -37.08 27.24
C VAL A 456 2.20 -38.39 27.74
N ARG A 457 3.01 -38.29 28.80
CA ARG A 457 3.70 -39.43 29.39
C ARG A 457 3.91 -39.23 30.90
N LEU A 458 4.05 -40.34 31.61
CA LEU A 458 4.58 -40.36 32.97
C LEU A 458 6.05 -40.74 32.92
N GLU A 459 6.92 -39.82 33.31
CA GLU A 459 8.37 -40.00 33.26
C GLU A 459 9.00 -39.48 34.55
N GLY A 460 9.70 -40.36 35.28
CA GLY A 460 10.27 -40.02 36.59
C GLY A 460 9.22 -39.70 37.68
N GLY A 461 7.98 -40.18 37.53
CA GLY A 461 6.88 -39.92 38.46
C GLY A 461 6.13 -38.60 38.21
N LEU A 462 6.52 -37.83 37.20
CA LEU A 462 5.88 -36.57 36.82
C LEU A 462 5.09 -36.76 35.51
N ALA A 463 3.92 -36.14 35.42
CA ALA A 463 3.25 -36.00 34.13
C ALA A 463 4.03 -34.99 33.28
N ARG A 464 4.34 -35.37 32.04
CA ARG A 464 5.04 -34.52 31.06
C ARG A 464 4.28 -34.50 29.76
N PHE A 465 4.27 -33.35 29.10
CA PHE A 465 3.70 -33.19 27.78
C PHE A 465 4.23 -31.91 27.12
N THR A 466 4.18 -31.89 25.79
CA THR A 466 4.43 -30.72 24.99
C THR A 466 3.14 -29.91 24.85
N VAL A 467 3.22 -28.63 25.11
CA VAL A 467 2.18 -27.64 24.82
C VAL A 467 2.54 -26.99 23.49
N ARG A 468 1.57 -26.87 22.58
CA ARG A 468 1.70 -26.21 21.28
C ARG A 468 0.92 -24.90 21.30
N GLY A 469 1.54 -23.85 20.76
CA GLY A 469 0.94 -22.53 20.58
C GLY A 469 1.75 -21.72 19.59
N ALA A 470 1.53 -20.42 19.54
CA ALA A 470 2.32 -19.50 18.74
C ALA A 470 3.41 -18.81 19.58
N PRO A 471 4.55 -18.42 18.97
CA PRO A 471 5.52 -17.54 19.63
C PRO A 471 4.84 -16.25 20.10
N GLY A 472 5.18 -15.78 21.30
CA GLY A 472 4.57 -14.63 21.96
C GLY A 472 3.26 -14.92 22.69
N GLN A 473 2.64 -16.09 22.48
CA GLN A 473 1.40 -16.45 23.14
C GLN A 473 1.64 -16.75 24.63
N ASP A 474 0.87 -16.12 25.52
CA ASP A 474 0.83 -16.49 26.93
C ASP A 474 -0.06 -17.71 27.15
N VAL A 475 0.48 -18.74 27.78
CA VAL A 475 -0.19 -20.02 27.98
C VAL A 475 -0.15 -20.40 29.44
N THR A 476 -1.32 -20.68 29.99
CA THR A 476 -1.48 -21.19 31.35
C THR A 476 -1.93 -22.65 31.32
N ILE A 477 -1.25 -23.51 32.08
CA ILE A 477 -1.67 -24.88 32.33
C ILE A 477 -2.54 -24.89 33.57
N LEU A 478 -3.78 -25.32 33.38
CA LEU A 478 -4.71 -25.63 34.45
C LEU A 478 -4.62 -27.12 34.76
N ALA A 479 -4.79 -27.45 36.04
CA ALA A 479 -5.00 -28.83 36.47
C ALA A 479 -6.24 -28.97 37.35
N SER A 480 -6.88 -30.14 37.23
CA SER A 480 -8.06 -30.52 38.01
C SER A 480 -7.95 -31.94 38.54
N GLY A 481 -8.49 -32.19 39.73
CA GLY A 481 -8.67 -33.54 40.28
C GLY A 481 -10.02 -34.18 39.94
N ASN A 482 -11.00 -33.39 39.49
CA ASN A 482 -12.40 -33.81 39.36
C ASN A 482 -13.10 -33.32 38.07
N LEU A 483 -12.39 -32.62 37.17
CA LEU A 483 -12.89 -31.98 35.95
C LEU A 483 -13.88 -30.82 36.18
N LEU A 484 -14.10 -30.42 37.44
CA LEU A 484 -14.99 -29.32 37.82
C LEU A 484 -14.19 -28.11 38.30
N ASP A 485 -13.25 -28.35 39.20
CA ASP A 485 -12.42 -27.32 39.81
C ASP A 485 -11.07 -27.29 39.09
N TRP A 486 -10.79 -26.22 38.35
CA TRP A 486 -9.56 -26.02 37.61
C TRP A 486 -8.69 -24.96 38.28
N THR A 487 -7.42 -25.29 38.49
CA THR A 487 -6.44 -24.40 39.15
C THR A 487 -5.23 -24.16 38.25
N PRO A 488 -4.75 -22.93 38.09
CA PRO A 488 -3.52 -22.66 37.36
C PRO A 488 -2.32 -23.21 38.11
N ILE A 489 -1.47 -23.97 37.41
CA ILE A 489 -0.28 -24.60 37.99
C ILE A 489 1.03 -24.16 37.34
N ALA A 490 0.97 -23.58 36.15
CA ALA A 490 2.11 -22.93 35.49
C ALA A 490 1.63 -21.98 34.40
N SER A 491 2.38 -20.91 34.14
CA SER A 491 2.15 -19.99 33.02
C SER A 491 3.48 -19.69 32.33
N GLN A 492 3.44 -19.54 31.01
CA GLN A 492 4.61 -19.20 30.21
C GLN A 492 4.21 -18.50 28.92
N VAL A 493 4.89 -17.38 28.63
CA VAL A 493 4.92 -16.79 27.29
C VAL A 493 5.84 -17.64 26.40
N LEU A 494 5.29 -18.20 25.33
CA LEU A 494 6.03 -19.08 24.44
C LEU A 494 7.07 -18.30 23.64
N SER A 495 8.35 -18.65 23.74
CA SER A 495 9.39 -18.06 22.87
C SER A 495 9.47 -18.72 21.48
N GLY A 496 8.71 -19.80 21.27
CA GLY A 496 8.64 -20.58 20.04
C GLY A 496 7.26 -21.24 19.90
N THR A 497 7.12 -22.26 19.06
CA THR A 497 5.81 -22.91 18.84
C THR A 497 5.48 -24.02 19.85
N THR A 498 6.40 -24.30 20.78
CA THR A 498 6.25 -25.40 21.74
C THR A 498 6.82 -25.06 23.11
N TRP A 499 6.26 -25.70 24.15
CA TRP A 499 6.76 -25.69 25.52
C TRP A 499 6.67 -27.10 26.10
N GLU A 500 7.80 -27.67 26.54
CA GLU A 500 7.82 -28.92 27.32
C GLU A 500 7.46 -28.62 28.78
N PHE A 501 6.31 -29.10 29.22
CA PHE A 501 5.83 -28.95 30.59
C PHE A 501 6.00 -30.25 31.38
N ALA A 502 6.27 -30.11 32.68
CA ALA A 502 6.30 -31.19 33.65
C ALA A 502 5.61 -30.74 34.94
N ASP A 503 4.59 -31.48 35.38
CA ASP A 503 3.89 -31.19 36.64
C ASP A 503 4.64 -31.84 37.83
N PRO A 504 5.28 -31.04 38.72
CA PRO A 504 6.01 -31.57 39.87
C PRO A 504 5.10 -32.22 40.92
N ASP A 505 3.81 -31.87 40.91
CA ASP A 505 2.87 -32.27 41.96
C ASP A 505 2.02 -33.46 41.54
N THR A 506 2.24 -34.06 40.37
CA THR A 506 1.41 -35.14 39.82
C THR A 506 1.16 -36.27 40.83
N ALA A 507 2.20 -36.67 41.58
CA ALA A 507 2.12 -37.76 42.54
C ALA A 507 1.25 -37.46 43.78
N MET A 508 0.93 -36.19 44.05
CA MET A 508 0.09 -35.79 45.20
C MET A 508 -1.41 -36.01 44.93
N PHE A 509 -1.80 -36.31 43.70
CA PHE A 509 -3.20 -36.40 43.29
C PHE A 509 -3.49 -37.78 42.69
N PRO A 510 -4.51 -38.50 43.17
CA PRO A 510 -4.84 -39.84 42.67
C PRO A 510 -5.39 -39.82 41.23
N ARG A 511 -5.89 -38.66 40.78
CA ARG A 511 -6.29 -38.37 39.40
C ARG A 511 -5.92 -36.92 39.12
N ARG A 512 -5.36 -36.65 37.94
CA ARG A 512 -5.01 -35.30 37.53
C ARG A 512 -5.27 -35.12 36.04
N PHE A 513 -6.06 -34.11 35.72
CA PHE A 513 -6.42 -33.69 34.37
C PHE A 513 -5.76 -32.36 34.08
N TYR A 514 -5.45 -32.10 32.80
CA TYR A 514 -4.74 -30.90 32.38
C TYR A 514 -5.48 -30.24 31.22
N GLU A 515 -5.45 -28.91 31.22
CA GLU A 515 -5.95 -28.07 30.14
C GLU A 515 -4.92 -26.97 29.89
N ALA A 516 -4.69 -26.63 28.62
CA ALA A 516 -3.90 -25.46 28.25
C ALA A 516 -4.87 -24.38 27.78
N VAL A 517 -4.79 -23.21 28.39
CA VAL A 517 -5.62 -22.06 28.02
C VAL A 517 -4.73 -20.87 27.70
N GLY A 518 -5.18 -20.03 26.77
CA GLY A 518 -4.64 -18.68 26.64
C GLY A 518 -5.07 -17.88 27.87
N THR A 519 -4.20 -17.04 28.40
CA THR A 519 -4.58 -16.16 29.51
C THR A 519 -5.61 -15.14 28.99
N PRO A 520 -6.81 -15.03 29.57
CA PRO A 520 -7.69 -13.90 29.24
C PRO A 520 -7.02 -12.63 29.76
N GLU A 521 -6.92 -11.60 28.92
CA GLU A 521 -6.57 -10.25 29.36
C GLU A 521 -7.64 -9.65 30.29
#